data_AF-A0A497K6L1-F1
#
_entry.id   AF-A0A497K6L1-F1
#
_cell.length_a   1.000
_cell.length_b   1.000
_cell.length_c   1.000
_cell.angle_alpha   90.00
_cell.angle_beta   90.00
_cell.angle_gamma   90.00
#
_symmetry.space_group_name_H-M   'P 1'
#
loop_
_entity.id
_entity.type
_entity.pdbx_description
1 polymer ?
#
loop_
_entity_poly.entity_id
_entity_poly.type
_entity_poly.pdbx_seq_one_letter_code
_entity_poly.pdbx_strand_id
1 'polypeptide(L)'
;MEKSGSMGEENSRIDELLRRIDDLLEVLKIVSEDLKEVSDALRGIKPSAPSVPRGLRTIDDVQRAFPRDLAGMLYSEETSDYILIKPRQYLGSENFAKIASIVRDQLGGEYVSAGRESHFRVSRKM
;
A
#
# COMPACT_ATOMS: atom_id res chain seq x y z
N MET A 1 -34.86 31.33 -41.04
CA MET A 1 -33.74 32.02 -40.35
C MET A 1 -33.83 31.67 -38.88
N GLU A 2 -33.34 30.49 -38.44
CA GLU A 2 -33.45 30.08 -37.03
C GLU A 2 -32.19 29.36 -36.48
N LYS A 3 -31.17 29.11 -37.33
CA LYS A 3 -29.98 28.32 -36.92
C LYS A 3 -28.93 29.10 -36.10
N SER A 4 -29.01 30.43 -36.07
CA SER A 4 -27.99 31.29 -35.44
C SER A 4 -28.13 31.42 -33.92
N GLY A 5 -29.33 31.25 -33.36
CA GLY A 5 -29.55 31.32 -31.90
C GLY A 5 -29.03 30.08 -31.17
N SER A 6 -29.25 28.89 -31.73
CA SER A 6 -28.85 27.60 -31.13
C SER A 6 -27.34 27.43 -30.98
N MET A 7 -26.55 27.99 -31.91
CA MET A 7 -25.09 27.83 -31.90
C MET A 7 -24.40 28.75 -30.88
N GLY A 8 -25.00 29.91 -30.55
CA GLY A 8 -24.49 30.82 -29.52
C GLY A 8 -24.67 30.27 -28.10
N GLU A 9 -25.79 29.60 -27.84
CA GLU A 9 -26.05 28.96 -26.55
C GLU A 9 -25.16 27.73 -26.32
N GLU A 10 -24.94 26.93 -27.37
CA GLU A 10 -24.05 25.77 -27.33
C GLU A 10 -22.60 26.18 -27.07
N ASN A 11 -22.10 27.21 -27.76
CA ASN A 11 -20.77 27.76 -27.51
C ASN A 11 -20.62 28.29 -26.08
N SER A 12 -21.66 28.96 -25.56
CA SER A 12 -21.63 29.47 -24.18
C SER A 12 -21.54 28.34 -23.14
N ARG A 13 -22.22 27.20 -23.38
CA ARG A 13 -22.12 26.00 -22.52
C ARG A 13 -20.75 25.35 -22.61
N ILE A 14 -20.16 25.29 -23.80
CA ILE A 14 -18.80 24.78 -23.99
C ILE A 14 -17.80 25.65 -23.23
N ASP A 15 -17.91 26.97 -23.31
CA ASP A 15 -17.04 27.91 -22.59
C ASP A 15 -17.19 27.81 -21.06
N GLU A 16 -18.38 27.47 -20.56
CA GLU A 16 -18.59 27.20 -19.14
C GLU A 16 -17.96 25.86 -18.71
N LEU A 17 -18.12 24.82 -19.53
CA LEU A 17 -17.51 23.51 -19.27
C LEU A 17 -15.98 23.58 -19.29
N LEU A 18 -15.39 24.32 -20.22
CA LEU A 18 -13.96 24.54 -20.29
C LEU A 18 -13.45 25.24 -19.03
N ARG A 19 -14.13 26.31 -18.58
CA ARG A 19 -13.80 26.97 -17.31
C ARG A 19 -13.86 26.02 -16.11
N ARG A 20 -14.92 25.22 -16.01
CA ARG A 20 -15.04 24.23 -14.93
C ARG A 20 -13.94 23.16 -14.98
N ILE A 21 -13.50 22.77 -16.18
CA ILE A 21 -12.38 21.84 -16.35
C ILE A 21 -11.09 22.48 -15.83
N ASP A 22 -10.81 23.73 -16.18
CA ASP A 22 -9.63 24.44 -15.70
C ASP A 22 -9.65 24.59 -14.16
N ASP A 23 -10.79 24.96 -13.58
CA ASP A 23 -10.96 25.04 -12.13
C ASP A 23 -10.69 23.69 -11.44
N LEU A 24 -11.21 22.60 -12.01
CA LEU A 24 -10.98 21.25 -11.48
C LEU A 24 -9.51 20.82 -11.58
N LEU A 25 -8.83 21.19 -12.66
CA LEU A 25 -7.40 20.91 -12.83
C LEU A 25 -6.56 21.66 -11.78
N GLU A 26 -6.93 22.89 -11.45
CA GLU A 26 -6.26 23.67 -10.40
C GLU A 26 -6.44 23.03 -9.02
N VAL A 27 -7.68 22.65 -8.67
CA VAL A 27 -7.96 21.94 -7.41
C VAL A 27 -7.20 20.62 -7.32
N LEU A 28 -7.21 19.83 -8.39
CA LEU A 28 -6.46 18.56 -8.43
C LEU A 28 -4.96 18.77 -8.25
N LYS A 29 -4.41 19.85 -8.82
CA LYS A 29 -3.00 20.19 -8.64
C LYS A 29 -2.68 20.49 -7.18
N ILE A 30 -3.48 21.33 -6.52
CA ILE A 30 -3.30 21.65 -5.09
C ILE A 30 -3.35 20.37 -4.24
N VAL A 31 -4.37 19.53 -4.44
CA VAL A 31 -4.50 18.25 -3.70
C VAL A 31 -3.30 17.34 -3.95
N SER A 32 -2.77 17.32 -5.18
CA SER A 32 -1.59 16.51 -5.50
C SER A 32 -0.32 16.99 -4.80
N GLU A 33 -0.17 18.31 -4.62
CA GLU A 33 0.95 18.93 -3.91
C GLU A 33 0.85 18.66 -2.41
N ASP A 34 -0.34 18.82 -1.82
CA ASP A 34 -0.58 18.52 -0.40
C ASP A 34 -0.32 17.03 -0.09
N LEU A 35 -0.79 16.12 -0.94
CA LEU A 35 -0.54 14.68 -0.78
C LEU A 35 0.95 14.35 -0.89
N LYS A 36 1.69 15.06 -1.74
CA LYS A 36 3.15 14.92 -1.84
C LYS A 36 3.82 15.35 -0.54
N GLU A 37 3.42 16.48 0.02
CA GLU A 37 3.95 16.98 1.30
C GLU A 37 3.68 16.00 2.45
N VAL A 38 2.46 15.49 2.56
CA VAL A 38 2.11 14.46 3.56
C VAL A 38 2.93 13.18 3.35
N SER A 39 3.10 12.73 2.11
CA SER A 39 3.92 11.57 1.77
C SER A 39 5.39 11.77 2.18
N ASP A 40 5.95 12.94 1.93
CA ASP A 40 7.34 13.26 2.30
C ASP A 40 7.50 13.38 3.82
N ALA A 41 6.53 13.97 4.52
CA ALA A 41 6.49 14.01 5.98
C ALA A 41 6.46 12.59 6.58
N LEU A 42 5.62 11.70 6.04
CA LEU A 42 5.56 10.30 6.47
C LEU A 42 6.87 9.53 6.20
N ARG A 43 7.56 9.80 5.09
CA ARG A 43 8.90 9.24 4.83
C ARG A 43 9.95 9.76 5.81
N GLY A 44 9.82 11.02 6.26
CA GLY A 44 10.65 11.62 7.29
C GLY A 44 10.43 11.01 8.68
N ILE A 45 9.22 10.51 8.94
CA ILE A 45 8.92 9.64 10.08
C ILE A 45 9.47 8.24 9.75
N LYS A 46 10.80 8.10 9.75
CA LYS A 46 11.38 6.81 10.07
C LYS A 46 10.82 6.45 11.44
N PRO A 47 10.19 5.29 11.65
CA PRO A 47 10.02 4.81 13.00
C PRO A 47 11.44 4.79 13.59
N SER A 48 11.70 5.67 14.56
CA SER A 48 12.81 5.45 15.47
C SER A 48 12.47 4.10 16.07
N ALA A 49 13.12 3.04 15.56
CA ALA A 49 12.99 1.73 16.13
C ALA A 49 13.16 1.95 17.63
N PRO A 50 12.17 1.60 18.47
CA PRO A 50 12.48 1.36 19.85
C PRO A 50 13.66 0.40 19.79
N SER A 51 14.71 0.67 20.55
CA SER A 51 15.70 -0.34 20.86
C SER A 51 14.99 -1.45 21.61
N VAL A 52 14.23 -2.28 20.88
CA VAL A 52 13.73 -3.56 21.34
C VAL A 52 14.96 -4.34 21.80
N PRO A 53 14.85 -5.09 22.90
CA PRO A 53 15.98 -5.84 23.43
C PRO A 53 16.61 -6.63 22.28
N ARG A 54 17.92 -6.48 22.10
CA ARG A 54 18.72 -7.23 21.12
C ARG A 54 18.38 -8.72 21.25
N GLY A 55 17.48 -9.23 20.41
CA GLY A 55 16.94 -10.60 20.52
C GLY A 55 15.49 -10.80 20.08
N LEU A 56 14.68 -9.74 19.92
CA LEU A 56 13.32 -9.86 19.37
C LEU A 56 13.23 -9.32 17.94
N ARG A 57 12.76 -10.16 17.02
CA ARG A 57 12.46 -9.82 15.64
C ARG A 57 11.26 -8.89 15.57
N THR A 58 11.36 -7.84 14.75
CA THR A 58 10.32 -6.82 14.53
C THR A 58 9.61 -6.99 13.19
N ILE A 59 8.47 -6.32 13.01
CA ILE A 59 7.78 -6.26 11.70
C ILE A 59 8.71 -5.74 10.60
N ASP A 60 9.53 -4.72 10.90
CA ASP A 60 10.47 -4.14 9.93
C ASP A 60 11.51 -5.15 9.44
N ASP A 61 12.01 -6.01 10.34
CA ASP A 61 12.92 -7.11 9.97
C ASP A 61 12.26 -8.10 9.02
N VAL A 62 11.00 -8.43 9.28
CA VAL A 62 10.22 -9.33 8.43
C VAL A 62 9.94 -8.70 7.07
N GLN A 63 9.55 -7.43 7.02
CA GLN A 63 9.25 -6.73 5.77
C GLN A 63 10.49 -6.56 4.87
N ARG A 64 11.66 -6.32 5.45
CA ARG A 64 12.93 -6.19 4.71
C ARG A 64 13.37 -7.48 4.02
N ALA A 65 12.88 -8.65 4.46
CA ALA A 65 13.16 -9.93 3.80
C ALA A 65 12.38 -10.11 2.48
N PHE A 66 11.31 -9.34 2.26
CA PHE A 66 10.49 -9.46 1.06
C PHE A 66 10.86 -8.41 0.01
N PRO A 67 10.98 -8.83 -1.27
CA PRO A 67 10.94 -7.93 -2.41
C PRO A 67 9.70 -7.02 -2.39
N ARG A 68 9.81 -5.79 -2.91
CA ARG A 68 8.74 -4.77 -2.83
C ARG A 68 7.42 -5.22 -3.45
N ASP A 69 7.49 -5.96 -4.54
CA ASP A 69 6.35 -6.55 -5.26
C ASP A 69 5.58 -7.55 -4.38
N LEU A 70 6.28 -8.38 -3.59
CA LEU A 70 5.66 -9.33 -2.68
C LEU A 70 5.21 -8.68 -1.37
N ALA A 71 5.99 -7.73 -0.84
CA ALA A 71 5.67 -7.02 0.41
C ALA A 71 4.32 -6.28 0.30
N GLY A 72 4.04 -5.66 -0.85
CA GLY A 72 2.76 -4.99 -1.10
C GLY A 72 1.54 -5.92 -1.09
N MET A 73 1.73 -7.23 -1.26
CA MET A 73 0.65 -8.23 -1.21
C MET A 73 0.35 -8.73 0.21
N LEU A 74 1.14 -8.29 1.20
CA LEU A 74 1.13 -8.82 2.56
C LEU A 74 0.81 -7.73 3.58
N TYR A 75 0.21 -8.14 4.69
CA TYR A 75 0.09 -7.35 5.91
C TYR A 75 0.76 -8.11 7.06
N SER A 76 1.48 -7.40 7.92
CA SER A 76 2.17 -7.97 9.06
C SER A 76 1.52 -7.50 10.35
N GLU A 77 1.28 -8.44 11.26
CA GLU A 77 0.67 -8.21 12.57
C GLU A 77 1.61 -8.76 13.65
N GLU A 78 1.92 -7.95 14.65
CA GLU A 78 2.77 -8.36 15.76
C GLU A 78 1.91 -8.83 16.93
N THR A 79 2.22 -10.03 17.42
CA THR A 79 1.62 -10.63 18.61
C THR A 79 2.68 -10.78 19.70
N SER A 80 2.30 -11.32 20.85
CA SER A 80 3.22 -11.56 21.97
C SER A 80 4.44 -12.39 21.54
N ASP A 81 4.23 -13.48 20.81
CA ASP A 81 5.28 -14.47 20.50
C ASP A 81 5.62 -14.57 19.01
N TYR A 82 4.72 -14.15 18.13
CA TYR A 82 4.84 -14.30 16.69
C TYR A 82 4.61 -12.99 15.93
N ILE A 83 5.19 -12.91 14.74
CA ILE A 83 4.77 -11.99 13.69
C ILE A 83 3.95 -12.80 12.68
N LEU A 84 2.68 -12.44 12.53
CA LEU A 84 1.78 -13.03 11.55
C LEU A 84 1.90 -12.24 10.25
N ILE A 85 1.98 -12.95 9.12
CA ILE A 85 2.04 -12.39 7.78
C ILE A 85 0.82 -12.90 7.03
N LYS A 86 -0.14 -12.01 6.80
CA LYS A 86 -1.43 -12.32 6.20
C LYS A 86 -1.48 -11.82 4.75
N PRO A 87 -1.99 -12.62 3.80
CA PRO A 87 -2.18 -12.16 2.43
C PRO A 87 -3.32 -11.12 2.35
N ARG A 88 -3.09 -10.03 1.63
CA ARG A 88 -4.11 -9.01 1.33
C ARG A 88 -4.99 -9.39 0.13
N GLN A 89 -4.53 -10.35 -0.67
CA GLN A 89 -5.18 -10.81 -1.88
C GLN A 89 -4.79 -12.27 -2.17
N TYR A 90 -5.45 -12.89 -3.14
CA TYR A 90 -5.03 -14.21 -3.62
C TYR A 90 -3.63 -14.12 -4.24
N LEU A 91 -2.68 -14.89 -3.69
CA LEU A 91 -1.27 -14.83 -4.10
C LEU A 91 -0.99 -15.63 -5.38
N GLY A 92 -1.80 -16.65 -5.68
CA GLY A 92 -1.48 -17.63 -6.73
C GLY A 92 -0.30 -18.54 -6.34
N SER A 93 -0.08 -19.59 -7.11
CA SER A 93 0.94 -20.62 -6.82
C SER A 93 2.37 -20.05 -6.82
N GLU A 94 2.69 -19.17 -7.77
CA GLU A 94 4.04 -18.62 -7.92
C GLU A 94 4.42 -17.69 -6.76
N ASN A 95 3.61 -16.65 -6.48
CA ASN A 95 3.93 -15.73 -5.39
C ASN A 95 3.85 -16.43 -4.04
N PHE A 96 2.90 -17.35 -3.86
CA PHE A 96 2.83 -18.18 -2.66
C PHE A 96 4.12 -18.97 -2.45
N ALA A 97 4.64 -19.65 -3.48
CA ALA A 97 5.87 -20.42 -3.38
C ALA A 97 7.07 -19.53 -3.03
N LYS A 98 7.19 -18.35 -3.65
CA LYS A 98 8.24 -17.37 -3.35
C LYS A 98 8.16 -16.89 -1.90
N ILE A 99 6.98 -16.49 -1.45
CA ILE A 99 6.75 -16.02 -0.08
C ILE A 99 7.03 -17.15 0.92
N ALA A 100 6.57 -18.37 0.65
CA ALA A 100 6.78 -19.52 1.50
C ALA A 100 8.27 -19.91 1.60
N SER A 101 9.06 -19.73 0.53
CA SER A 101 10.52 -19.93 0.59
C SER A 101 11.18 -18.85 1.46
N ILE A 102 10.86 -17.57 1.27
CA ILE A 102 11.41 -16.49 2.12
C ILE A 102 11.09 -16.73 3.60
N VAL A 103 9.82 -17.05 3.91
CA VAL A 103 9.39 -17.30 5.29
C VAL A 103 10.13 -18.49 5.90
N ARG A 104 10.26 -19.62 5.19
CA ARG A 104 10.88 -20.83 5.74
C ARG A 104 12.41 -20.71 5.79
N ASP A 105 13.02 -20.26 4.71
CA ASP A 105 14.46 -20.35 4.49
C ASP A 105 15.22 -19.16 5.10
N GLN A 106 14.65 -17.95 5.04
CA GLN A 106 15.29 -16.74 5.58
C GLN A 106 14.78 -16.37 6.96
N LEU A 107 13.48 -16.57 7.20
CA LEU A 107 12.84 -16.20 8.46
C LEU A 107 12.63 -17.38 9.40
N GLY A 108 12.82 -18.64 9.00
CA GLY A 108 12.58 -19.79 9.88
C GLY A 108 11.14 -19.86 10.41
N GLY A 109 10.19 -19.30 9.66
CA GLY A 109 8.77 -19.35 9.96
C GLY A 109 8.07 -20.52 9.28
N GLU A 110 6.75 -20.55 9.41
CA GLU A 110 5.92 -21.61 8.83
C GLU A 110 4.59 -21.07 8.32
N TYR A 111 3.93 -21.87 7.47
CA TYR A 111 2.59 -21.58 6.99
C TYR A 111 1.55 -22.30 7.83
N VAL A 112 0.52 -21.57 8.24
CA VAL A 112 -0.63 -22.08 8.99
C VAL A 112 -1.84 -22.09 8.05
N SER A 113 -2.31 -23.30 7.72
CA SER A 113 -3.54 -23.48 6.94
C SER A 113 -4.76 -23.40 7.86
N ALA A 114 -5.51 -22.30 7.76
CA ALA A 114 -6.70 -22.04 8.58
C ALA A 114 -7.89 -21.57 7.71
N GLY A 115 -7.93 -22.00 6.44
CA GLY A 115 -8.94 -21.56 5.49
C GLY A 115 -8.86 -20.05 5.25
N ARG A 116 -9.90 -19.31 5.67
CA ARG A 116 -9.96 -17.84 5.53
C ARG A 116 -8.92 -17.11 6.38
N GLU A 117 -8.49 -17.72 7.47
CA GLU A 117 -7.51 -17.17 8.40
C GLU A 117 -6.09 -17.67 8.09
N SER A 118 -5.86 -18.25 6.91
CA SER A 118 -4.54 -18.79 6.58
C SER A 118 -3.47 -17.70 6.54
N HIS A 119 -2.35 -17.95 7.18
CA HIS A 119 -1.29 -16.98 7.36
C HIS A 119 0.07 -17.66 7.47
N PHE A 120 1.13 -16.90 7.25
CA PHE A 120 2.45 -17.31 7.70
C PHE A 120 2.70 -16.77 9.09
N ARG A 121 3.50 -17.47 9.89
CA ARG A 121 3.93 -17.00 11.21
C ARG A 121 5.43 -17.13 11.36
N VAL A 122 6.02 -16.17 12.07
CA VAL A 122 7.46 -16.09 12.31
C VAL A 122 7.68 -15.85 13.80
N SER A 123 8.55 -16.65 14.43
CA SER A 123 8.89 -16.46 15.84
C SER A 123 9.54 -15.10 16.05
N ARG A 124 9.12 -14.39 17.11
CA ARG A 124 9.79 -13.16 17.54
C ARG A 124 11.12 -13.45 18.22
N LYS A 125 11.26 -14.62 18.84
CA LYS A 125 12.53 -15.06 19.42
C LYS A 125 13.45 -15.51 18.28
N MET A 126 14.57 -14.79 18.09
CA MET A 126 15.65 -15.18 17.18
C MET A 126 16.53 -16.26 17.79
#